data_AF-A0A4U1IJU9-F1
#
_entry.id   AF-A0A4U1IJU9-F1
#
_cell.length_a   1.000
_cell.length_b   1.000
_cell.length_c   1.000
_cell.angle_alpha   90.00
_cell.angle_beta   90.00
_cell.angle_gamma   90.00
#
_symmetry.space_group_name_H-M   'P 1'
#
loop_
_entity.id
_entity.type
_entity.pdbx_description
1 polymer ?
#
loop_
_entity_poly.entity_id
_entity_poly.type
_entity_poly.pdbx_seq_one_letter_code
_entity_poly.pdbx_strand_id
1 'polypeptide(L)'
;MEAADGAHKALELVALRGTEVLGVRHVLDGGVCWIGQAPESIARIPMTEYGGHPVAVAEVKEGQFVLHVPPHARGRTHGKDGLGRLVTGPVSFEVDEGDRAVIVLGPVQIRARLVAIEASGKERVRIPNETRRLLTVMGALYVTALALCAAIAPARPERLANGAVRRAIATVAESVVSVNAARELDRP
;
A
#
# COMPACT_ATOMS: atom_id res chain seq x y z
N MET A 1 -9.14 -13.28 -34.72
CA MET A 1 -8.15 -12.22 -34.43
C MET A 1 -8.27 -11.94 -32.95
N GLU A 2 -7.49 -12.69 -32.18
CA GLU A 2 -7.56 -12.77 -30.72
C GLU A 2 -6.75 -11.59 -30.16
N ALA A 3 -7.43 -10.54 -29.68
CA ALA A 3 -6.77 -9.45 -28.99
C ALA A 3 -6.42 -9.94 -27.59
N ALA A 4 -5.15 -9.83 -27.22
CA ALA A 4 -4.66 -10.17 -25.88
C ALA A 4 -5.44 -9.38 -24.81
N ASP A 5 -6.29 -10.09 -24.07
CA ASP A 5 -7.08 -9.58 -22.96
C ASP A 5 -6.19 -9.51 -21.71
N GLY A 6 -5.73 -8.30 -21.32
CA GLY A 6 -4.85 -8.15 -20.16
C GLY A 6 -4.26 -6.75 -19.91
N ALA A 7 -4.33 -5.83 -20.87
CA ALA A 7 -3.86 -4.46 -20.67
C ALA A 7 -5.01 -3.56 -20.19
N HIS A 8 -5.07 -3.28 -18.89
CA HIS A 8 -5.99 -2.29 -18.34
C HIS A 8 -5.35 -0.90 -18.44
N LYS A 9 -6.12 0.08 -18.91
CA LYS A 9 -5.65 1.47 -18.96
C LYS A 9 -5.85 2.15 -17.61
N ALA A 10 -4.92 3.02 -17.26
CA ALA A 10 -5.03 3.87 -16.09
C ALA A 10 -4.56 5.28 -16.42
N LEU A 11 -5.10 6.23 -15.67
CA LEU A 11 -4.60 7.60 -15.66
C LEU A 11 -3.50 7.70 -14.61
N GLU A 12 -2.25 7.82 -15.07
CA GLU A 12 -1.11 8.07 -14.20
C GLU A 12 -1.03 9.55 -13.87
N LEU A 13 -0.91 9.86 -12.59
CA LEU A 13 -0.79 11.19 -12.04
C LEU A 13 0.49 11.29 -11.23
N VAL A 14 1.26 12.36 -11.44
CA VAL A 14 2.47 12.66 -10.70
C VAL A 14 2.40 14.09 -10.19
N ALA A 15 2.30 14.27 -8.87
CA ALA A 15 2.30 15.56 -8.21
C ALA A 15 3.74 15.98 -7.88
N LEU A 16 4.11 17.19 -8.29
CA LEU A 16 5.45 17.74 -8.21
C LEU A 16 5.44 19.12 -7.55
N ARG A 17 6.47 19.47 -6.79
CA ARG A 17 6.77 20.83 -6.34
C ARG A 17 8.19 21.19 -6.78
N GLY A 18 8.30 21.98 -7.85
CA GLY A 18 9.60 22.18 -8.51
C GLY A 18 10.14 20.84 -9.03
N THR A 19 11.23 20.36 -8.44
CA THR A 19 11.87 19.08 -8.76
C THR A 19 11.46 17.94 -7.83
N GLU A 20 10.76 18.23 -6.73
CA GLU A 20 10.37 17.25 -5.72
C GLU A 20 9.07 16.52 -6.14
N VAL A 21 9.06 15.19 -6.03
CA VAL A 21 7.84 14.38 -6.22
C VAL A 21 7.10 14.29 -4.89
N LEU A 22 5.89 14.85 -4.83
CA LEU A 22 5.03 14.79 -3.65
C LEU A 22 4.23 13.48 -3.59
N GLY A 23 3.88 12.93 -4.75
CA GLY A 23 3.11 11.69 -4.84
C GLY A 23 2.86 11.24 -6.26
N VAL A 24 2.63 9.94 -6.41
CA VAL A 24 2.31 9.27 -7.67
C VAL A 24 1.06 8.42 -7.46
N ARG A 25 0.13 8.43 -8.41
CA ARG A 25 -1.07 7.62 -8.35
C ARG A 25 -1.51 7.15 -9.73
N HIS A 26 -1.90 5.90 -9.82
CA HIS A 26 -2.62 5.35 -10.96
C HIS A 26 -4.10 5.27 -10.63
N VAL A 27 -4.92 5.95 -11.42
CA VAL A 27 -6.38 5.93 -11.29
C VAL A 27 -6.94 4.94 -12.30
N LEU A 28 -7.56 3.89 -11.78
CA LEU A 28 -8.27 2.87 -12.55
C LEU A 28 -9.75 3.25 -12.67
N ASP A 29 -10.47 2.52 -13.51
CA ASP A 29 -11.92 2.71 -13.70
C ASP A 29 -12.71 2.65 -12.38
N GLY A 30 -13.63 3.60 -12.21
CA GLY A 30 -14.36 3.87 -10.96
C GLY A 30 -13.54 4.64 -9.90
N GLY A 31 -12.32 5.05 -10.21
CA GLY A 31 -11.40 5.73 -9.30
C GLY A 31 -11.49 7.25 -9.39
N VAL A 32 -11.26 7.90 -8.25
CA VAL A 32 -11.10 9.36 -8.16
C VAL A 32 -9.78 9.68 -7.45
N CYS A 33 -9.06 10.67 -7.97
CA CYS A 33 -7.88 11.21 -7.33
C CYS A 33 -8.15 12.62 -6.81
N TRP A 34 -7.84 12.81 -5.53
CA TRP A 34 -8.02 14.06 -4.81
C TRP A 34 -6.68 14.76 -4.56
N ILE A 35 -6.71 16.08 -4.43
CA ILE A 35 -5.61 16.88 -3.87
C ILE A 35 -6.12 17.69 -2.68
N GLY A 36 -5.30 17.84 -1.63
CA GLY A 36 -5.66 18.57 -0.43
C GLY A 36 -5.19 17.88 0.84
N GLN A 37 -5.69 18.31 1.99
CA GLN A 37 -5.22 17.83 3.30
C GLN A 37 -5.69 16.41 3.67
N ALA A 38 -6.57 15.81 2.88
CA ALA A 38 -7.14 14.51 3.19
C ALA A 38 -6.12 13.36 2.99
N PRO A 39 -6.17 12.29 3.80
CA PRO A 39 -5.21 11.19 3.74
C PRO A 39 -5.09 10.51 2.38
N GLU A 40 -6.19 10.44 1.64
CA GLU A 40 -6.35 9.83 0.32
C GLU A 40 -5.93 10.75 -0.84
N SER A 41 -5.47 11.96 -0.54
CA SER A 41 -5.00 12.92 -1.56
C SER A 41 -3.63 12.51 -2.11
N ILE A 42 -3.41 12.71 -3.41
CA ILE A 42 -2.12 12.45 -4.06
C ILE A 42 -0.99 13.31 -3.46
N ALA A 43 -1.31 14.51 -3.02
CA ALA A 43 -0.40 15.41 -2.33
C ALA A 43 -1.15 16.18 -1.25
N ARG A 44 -0.54 16.27 -0.06
CA ARG A 44 -1.06 17.05 1.06
C ARG A 44 -0.58 18.49 0.98
N ILE A 45 -1.46 19.38 0.55
CA ILE A 45 -1.15 20.81 0.37
C ILE A 45 -2.23 21.70 0.98
N PRO A 46 -1.87 22.93 1.41
CA PRO A 46 -2.87 23.92 1.82
C PRO A 46 -3.82 24.24 0.67
N MET A 47 -5.13 24.22 0.95
CA MET A 47 -6.18 24.46 -0.05
C MET A 47 -6.87 25.82 0.10
N THR A 48 -6.27 26.75 0.86
CA THR A 48 -6.87 28.07 1.17
C THR A 48 -7.26 28.87 -0.07
N GLU A 49 -6.44 28.82 -1.11
CA GLU A 49 -6.69 29.51 -2.39
C GLU A 49 -7.70 28.77 -3.30
N TYR A 50 -8.10 27.55 -2.92
CA TYR A 50 -8.92 26.65 -3.72
C TYR A 50 -10.23 26.25 -3.01
N GLY A 51 -10.70 27.10 -2.09
CA GLY A 51 -11.95 26.90 -1.36
C GLY A 51 -11.82 26.12 -0.04
N GLY A 52 -10.60 25.81 0.41
CA GLY A 52 -10.32 25.24 1.73
C GLY A 52 -10.60 23.73 1.88
N HIS A 53 -11.16 23.09 0.86
CA HIS A 53 -11.52 21.67 0.86
C HIS A 53 -10.66 20.88 -0.14
N PRO A 54 -10.50 19.56 0.03
CA PRO A 54 -9.92 18.71 -1.01
C PRO A 54 -10.70 18.81 -2.32
N VAL A 55 -9.99 18.77 -3.44
CA VAL A 55 -10.60 18.88 -4.78
C VAL A 55 -10.21 17.67 -5.62
N ALA A 56 -11.16 17.13 -6.37
CA ALA A 56 -10.89 16.10 -7.35
C ALA A 56 -10.07 16.72 -8.48
N VAL A 57 -8.97 16.05 -8.84
CA VAL A 57 -8.09 16.47 -9.95
C VAL A 57 -8.15 15.50 -11.11
N ALA A 58 -8.64 14.28 -10.85
CA ALA A 58 -8.86 13.28 -11.86
C ALA A 58 -9.97 12.32 -11.46
N GLU A 59 -10.72 11.85 -12.43
CA GLU A 59 -11.74 10.81 -12.31
C GLU A 59 -11.62 9.87 -13.51
N VAL A 60 -11.79 8.57 -13.27
CA VAL A 60 -11.94 7.59 -14.33
C VAL A 60 -13.26 6.88 -14.14
N LYS A 61 -14.13 7.00 -15.13
CA LYS A 61 -15.47 6.42 -15.08
C LYS A 61 -15.87 5.89 -16.44
N GLU A 62 -16.28 4.62 -16.49
CA GLU A 62 -16.79 3.97 -17.70
C GLU A 62 -15.78 4.07 -18.86
N GLY A 63 -14.48 4.00 -18.52
CA GLY A 63 -13.39 4.13 -19.49
C GLY A 63 -13.09 5.55 -19.97
N GLN A 64 -13.79 6.57 -19.46
CA GLN A 64 -13.46 7.98 -19.69
C GLN A 64 -12.43 8.45 -18.66
N PHE A 65 -11.36 9.09 -19.12
CA PHE A 65 -10.27 9.57 -18.28
C PHE A 65 -10.32 11.09 -18.20
N VAL A 66 -10.90 11.62 -17.13
CA VAL A 66 -11.19 13.04 -17.00
C VAL A 66 -10.22 13.69 -16.04
N LEU A 67 -9.69 14.85 -16.43
CA LEU A 67 -8.98 15.75 -15.53
C LEU A 67 -9.84 16.95 -15.17
N HIS A 68 -9.82 17.31 -13.90
CA HIS A 68 -10.52 18.45 -13.37
C HIS A 68 -9.52 19.54 -13.00
N VAL A 69 -9.63 20.69 -13.66
CA VAL A 69 -8.86 21.89 -13.32
C VAL A 69 -9.71 22.71 -12.34
N PRO A 70 -9.30 22.84 -11.07
CA PRO A 70 -10.07 23.62 -10.09
C PRO A 70 -10.03 25.12 -10.38
N PRO A 71 -10.89 25.93 -9.73
CA PRO A 71 -10.80 27.39 -9.77
C PRO A 71 -9.38 27.87 -9.46
N HIS A 72 -8.93 28.94 -10.12
CA HIS A 72 -7.59 29.53 -9.97
C HIS A 72 -6.40 28.64 -10.40
N ALA A 73 -6.64 27.40 -10.82
CA ALA A 73 -5.63 26.55 -11.43
C ALA A 73 -5.61 26.69 -12.96
N ARG A 74 -4.52 26.23 -13.57
CA ARG A 74 -4.33 26.22 -15.03
C ARG A 74 -4.09 24.79 -15.50
N GLY A 75 -4.79 24.38 -16.55
CA GLY A 75 -4.55 23.13 -17.25
C GLY A 75 -3.79 23.40 -18.54
N ARG A 76 -2.77 22.61 -18.84
CA ARG A 76 -2.06 22.59 -20.11
C ARG A 76 -2.14 21.18 -20.68
N THR A 77 -2.65 21.04 -21.88
CA THR A 77 -2.63 19.76 -22.61
C THR A 77 -1.71 19.86 -23.80
N HIS A 78 -1.03 18.77 -24.07
CA HIS A 78 -0.33 18.52 -25.31
C HIS A 78 -1.05 17.35 -25.96
N GLY A 79 -1.84 17.67 -26.97
CA GLY A 79 -2.54 16.67 -27.74
C GLY A 79 -1.56 15.84 -28.56
N LYS A 80 -2.01 14.67 -28.97
CA LYS A 80 -1.41 13.85 -30.05
C LYS A 80 -1.17 14.61 -31.37
N ASP A 81 -1.87 15.72 -31.60
CA ASP A 81 -1.65 16.68 -32.70
C ASP A 81 -0.38 17.54 -32.52
N GLY A 82 0.29 17.46 -31.37
CA GLY A 82 1.45 18.26 -31.00
C GLY A 82 1.10 19.69 -30.55
N LEU A 83 -0.19 20.05 -30.54
CA LEU A 83 -0.63 21.39 -30.18
C LEU A 83 -0.82 21.50 -28.66
N GLY A 84 -0.20 22.54 -28.10
CA GLY A 84 -0.38 22.90 -26.69
C GLY A 84 -1.66 23.72 -26.51
N ARG A 85 -2.60 23.23 -25.70
CA ARG A 85 -3.81 23.99 -25.31
C ARG A 85 -3.69 24.40 -23.85
N LEU A 86 -4.06 25.63 -23.55
CA LEU A 86 -4.07 26.17 -22.18
C LEU A 86 -5.51 26.50 -21.80
N VAL A 87 -5.92 26.04 -20.62
CA VAL A 87 -7.22 26.32 -20.04
C VAL A 87 -7.06 26.85 -18.63
N THR A 88 -7.95 27.73 -18.21
CA THR A 88 -8.02 28.21 -16.82
C THR A 88 -9.29 27.65 -16.19
N GLY A 89 -9.17 27.08 -14.99
CA GLY A 89 -10.31 26.46 -14.30
C GLY A 89 -11.36 27.47 -13.81
N PRO A 90 -12.56 27.00 -13.43
CA PRO A 90 -12.95 25.60 -13.33
C PRO A 90 -13.33 25.00 -14.70
N VAL A 91 -12.68 23.91 -15.09
CA VAL A 91 -12.99 23.19 -16.34
C VAL A 91 -12.59 21.72 -16.21
N SER A 92 -13.31 20.84 -16.89
CA SER A 92 -12.94 19.44 -17.01
C SER A 92 -12.71 19.10 -18.48
N PHE A 93 -11.75 18.22 -18.74
CA PHE A 93 -11.49 17.72 -20.09
C PHE A 93 -11.04 16.27 -20.05
N GLU A 94 -11.36 15.56 -21.11
CA GLU A 94 -10.96 14.18 -21.32
C GLU A 94 -9.51 14.11 -21.81
N VAL A 95 -8.79 13.08 -21.36
CA VAL A 95 -7.41 12.79 -21.72
C VAL A 95 -7.38 11.52 -22.55
N ASP A 96 -6.94 11.66 -23.80
CA ASP A 96 -6.81 10.53 -24.71
C ASP A 96 -5.44 9.84 -24.58
N GLU A 97 -5.33 8.68 -25.21
CA GLU A 97 -4.05 8.03 -25.43
C GLU A 97 -3.08 8.90 -26.22
N GLY A 98 -1.85 8.98 -25.73
CA GLY A 98 -0.77 9.80 -26.29
C GLY A 98 -0.76 11.25 -25.78
N ASP A 99 -1.84 11.71 -25.15
CA ASP A 99 -1.89 13.06 -24.60
C ASP A 99 -1.02 13.20 -23.34
N ARG A 100 -0.46 14.39 -23.17
CA ARG A 100 0.23 14.78 -21.93
C ARG A 100 -0.47 16.00 -21.36
N ALA A 101 -1.02 15.86 -20.16
CA ALA A 101 -1.68 16.94 -19.48
C ALA A 101 -0.91 17.36 -18.23
N VAL A 102 -0.96 18.65 -17.90
CA VAL A 102 -0.35 19.23 -16.72
C VAL A 102 -1.34 20.20 -16.09
N ILE A 103 -1.68 19.98 -14.83
CA ILE A 103 -2.45 20.92 -14.03
C ILE A 103 -1.46 21.66 -13.13
N VAL A 104 -1.53 22.98 -13.10
CA VAL A 104 -0.69 23.83 -12.25
C VAL A 104 -1.56 24.49 -11.19
N LEU A 105 -1.27 24.18 -9.94
CA LEU A 105 -1.89 24.72 -8.73
C LEU A 105 -0.82 25.43 -7.90
N GLY A 106 -0.65 26.73 -8.12
CA GLY A 106 0.39 27.53 -7.47
C GLY A 106 1.78 26.91 -7.66
N PRO A 107 2.50 26.51 -6.59
CA PRO A 107 3.82 25.88 -6.69
C PRO A 107 3.78 24.39 -7.06
N VAL A 108 2.60 23.77 -7.15
CA VAL A 108 2.43 22.35 -7.42
C VAL A 108 1.98 22.10 -8.85
N GLN A 109 2.60 21.11 -9.49
CA GLN A 109 2.24 20.65 -10.82
C GLN A 109 1.79 19.19 -10.75
N ILE A 110 0.66 18.87 -11.34
CA ILE A 110 0.16 17.50 -11.49
C ILE A 110 0.30 17.14 -12.96
N ARG A 111 1.23 16.25 -13.28
CA ARG A 111 1.38 15.70 -14.63
C ARG A 111 0.51 14.48 -14.76
N ALA A 112 -0.16 14.36 -15.89
CA ALA A 112 -1.12 13.32 -16.16
C ALA A 112 -0.87 12.73 -17.56
N ARG A 113 -0.93 11.41 -17.66
CA ARG A 113 -0.87 10.68 -18.93
C ARG A 113 -1.59 9.35 -18.82
N LEU A 114 -2.10 8.86 -19.93
CA LEU A 114 -2.63 7.52 -20.00
C LEU A 114 -1.49 6.50 -20.10
N VAL A 115 -1.57 5.45 -19.28
CA VAL A 115 -0.62 4.33 -19.30
C VAL A 115 -1.38 3.02 -19.38
N ALA A 116 -0.87 2.10 -20.20
CA ALA A 116 -1.28 0.70 -20.13
C ALA A 116 -0.62 0.10 -18.90
N ILE A 117 -1.43 -0.36 -17.97
CA ILE A 117 -0.97 -1.15 -16.83
C ILE A 117 -1.29 -2.59 -17.20
N GLU A 118 -0.25 -3.43 -17.26
CA GLU A 118 -0.48 -4.86 -17.11
C GLU A 118 -1.13 -5.01 -15.75
N ALA A 119 -2.42 -5.35 -15.73
CA ALA A 119 -2.96 -5.82 -14.49
C ALA A 119 -2.18 -7.09 -14.17
N SER A 120 -1.16 -6.96 -13.31
CA SER A 120 -1.05 -7.88 -12.19
C SER A 120 -2.37 -7.73 -11.46
N GLY A 121 -3.41 -8.34 -12.04
CA GLY A 121 -4.69 -8.43 -11.44
C GLY A 121 -4.44 -8.97 -10.05
N LYS A 122 -5.38 -8.67 -9.17
CA LYS A 122 -5.69 -9.62 -8.12
C LYS A 122 -5.95 -10.96 -8.81
N GLU A 123 -4.89 -11.71 -9.09
CA GLU A 123 -4.96 -13.15 -9.11
C GLU A 123 -5.44 -13.40 -7.69
N ARG A 124 -6.76 -13.56 -7.54
CA ARG A 124 -7.27 -14.36 -6.44
C ARG A 124 -6.48 -15.63 -6.61
N VAL A 125 -5.37 -15.76 -5.88
CA VAL A 125 -4.50 -16.92 -5.89
C VAL A 125 -5.49 -18.06 -5.86
N ARG A 126 -5.61 -18.77 -6.98
CA ARG A 126 -6.65 -19.76 -7.13
C ARG A 126 -6.10 -20.95 -6.38
N ILE A 127 -6.12 -20.83 -5.04
CA ILE A 127 -5.54 -21.79 -4.12
C ILE A 127 -6.22 -23.11 -4.50
N PRO A 128 -5.47 -24.07 -5.07
CA PRO A 128 -6.04 -25.35 -5.46
C PRO A 128 -6.83 -25.91 -4.27
N ASN A 129 -7.96 -26.57 -4.52
CA ASN A 129 -8.80 -27.10 -3.45
C ASN A 129 -8.00 -27.97 -2.46
N GLU A 130 -6.95 -28.63 -2.93
CA GLU A 130 -5.99 -29.39 -2.14
C GLU A 130 -5.17 -28.51 -1.19
N THR A 131 -4.60 -27.40 -1.68
CA THR A 131 -3.88 -26.42 -0.84
C THR A 131 -4.81 -25.75 0.18
N ARG A 132 -6.08 -25.49 -0.18
CA ARG A 132 -7.08 -24.96 0.74
C ARG A 132 -7.42 -25.97 1.84
N ARG A 133 -7.56 -27.25 1.48
CA ARG A 133 -7.78 -28.35 2.44
C ARG A 133 -6.59 -28.48 3.40
N LEU A 134 -5.37 -28.41 2.88
CA LEU A 134 -4.15 -28.48 3.67
C LEU A 134 -4.03 -27.31 4.66
N LEU A 135 -4.26 -26.08 4.20
CA LEU A 135 -4.32 -24.88 5.05
C LEU A 135 -5.39 -24.99 6.14
N THR A 136 -6.56 -25.56 5.81
CA THR A 136 -7.66 -25.74 6.77
C THR A 136 -7.28 -26.77 7.83
N VAL A 137 -6.64 -27.88 7.45
CA VAL A 137 -6.18 -28.91 8.39
C VAL A 137 -5.06 -28.37 9.29
N MET A 138 -4.08 -27.66 8.74
CA MET A 138 -3.01 -27.03 9.52
C MET A 138 -3.59 -26.01 10.51
N GLY A 139 -4.53 -25.18 10.06
CA GLY A 139 -5.22 -24.22 10.92
C GLY A 139 -6.00 -24.90 12.05
N ALA A 140 -6.76 -25.96 11.74
CA ALA A 140 -7.51 -26.73 12.73
C ALA A 140 -6.58 -27.41 13.76
N LEU A 141 -5.46 -27.97 13.30
CA LEU A 141 -4.45 -28.57 14.17
C LEU A 141 -3.88 -27.54 15.14
N TYR A 142 -3.54 -26.35 14.63
CA TYR A 142 -2.99 -25.26 15.44
C TYR A 142 -3.98 -24.74 16.48
N VAL A 143 -5.24 -24.55 16.10
CA VAL A 143 -6.31 -24.13 17.03
C VAL A 143 -6.56 -25.19 18.09
N THR A 144 -6.54 -26.47 17.71
CA THR A 144 -6.74 -27.58 18.66
C THR A 144 -5.58 -27.69 19.64
N ALA A 145 -4.34 -27.53 19.17
CA ALA A 145 -3.17 -27.47 20.02
C ALA A 145 -3.26 -26.29 21.01
N LEU A 146 -3.64 -25.10 20.54
CA LEU A 146 -3.85 -23.94 21.40
C LEU A 146 -4.96 -24.15 22.43
N ALA A 147 -6.08 -24.74 22.03
CA ALA A 147 -7.19 -25.04 22.94
C ALA A 147 -6.77 -26.07 24.00
N LEU A 148 -5.98 -27.07 23.62
CA LEU A 148 -5.45 -28.06 24.56
C LEU A 148 -4.44 -27.43 25.53
N CYS A 149 -3.54 -26.58 25.03
CA CYS A 149 -2.63 -25.81 25.87
C CYS A 149 -3.38 -24.90 26.84
N ALA A 150 -4.46 -24.25 26.40
CA ALA A 150 -5.30 -23.41 27.25
C ALA A 150 -6.09 -24.22 28.28
N ALA A 151 -6.55 -25.43 27.93
CA ALA A 151 -7.28 -26.30 28.85
C ALA A 151 -6.39 -26.88 29.96
N ILE A 152 -5.11 -27.11 29.68
CA ILE A 152 -4.14 -27.60 30.66
C ILE A 152 -3.49 -26.45 31.44
N ALA A 153 -3.49 -25.23 30.87
CA ALA A 153 -2.92 -24.06 31.54
C ALA A 153 -3.69 -23.75 32.84
N PRO A 154 -2.99 -23.58 33.97
CA PRO A 154 -3.64 -23.24 35.23
C PRO A 154 -4.37 -21.89 35.11
N ALA A 155 -5.63 -21.84 35.53
CA ALA A 155 -6.51 -20.66 35.43
C ALA A 155 -6.00 -19.42 36.18
N ARG A 156 -4.97 -19.59 37.03
CA ARG A 156 -4.21 -18.50 37.64
C ARG A 156 -2.73 -18.81 37.46
N PRO A 157 -1.92 -17.87 36.95
CA PRO A 157 -0.48 -18.03 37.00
C PRO A 157 -0.06 -18.13 38.47
N GLU A 158 0.40 -19.31 38.90
CA GLU A 158 1.00 -19.45 40.21
C GLU A 158 2.18 -18.48 40.27
N ARG A 159 2.14 -17.56 41.24
CA ARG A 159 3.29 -16.69 41.49
C ARG A 159 4.42 -17.60 41.95
N LEU A 160 5.39 -17.82 41.07
CA LEU A 160 6.66 -18.44 41.42
C LEU A 160 7.17 -17.75 42.69
N ALA A 161 7.41 -18.55 43.74
CA ALA A 161 7.97 -18.03 44.98
C ALA A 161 9.21 -17.19 44.64
N ASN A 162 9.30 -15.98 45.21
CA ASN A 162 10.39 -15.05 44.90
C ASN A 162 11.75 -15.77 44.94
N GLY A 163 12.47 -15.75 43.82
CA GLY A 163 13.78 -16.40 43.70
C GLY A 163 13.76 -17.91 43.34
N ALA A 164 12.61 -18.52 43.03
CA ALA A 164 12.55 -19.90 42.52
C ALA A 164 13.31 -20.05 41.18
N VAL A 165 13.14 -19.09 40.27
CA VAL A 165 13.88 -19.02 39.00
C VAL A 165 15.37 -18.84 39.26
N ARG A 166 15.74 -17.97 40.22
CA ARG A 166 17.16 -17.73 40.58
C ARG A 166 17.82 -18.97 41.18
N ARG A 167 17.09 -19.75 41.98
CA ARG A 167 17.56 -21.02 42.54
C ARG A 167 17.72 -22.08 41.46
N ALA A 168 16.74 -22.25 40.58
CA ALA A 168 16.83 -23.20 39.47
C ALA A 168 18.00 -22.88 38.52
N ILE A 169 18.22 -21.60 38.20
CA ILE A 169 19.39 -21.16 37.41
C ILE A 169 20.70 -21.47 38.14
N ALA A 170 20.77 -21.23 39.45
CA ALA A 170 21.97 -21.56 40.24
C ALA A 170 22.25 -23.07 40.27
N THR A 171 21.22 -23.91 40.41
CA THR A 171 21.39 -25.38 40.41
C THR A 171 21.87 -25.89 39.06
N VAL A 172 21.31 -25.35 37.97
CA VAL A 172 21.73 -25.71 36.61
C VAL A 172 23.17 -25.24 36.37
N ALA A 173 23.52 -24.01 36.77
CA ALA A 173 24.88 -23.50 36.64
C ALA A 173 25.90 -24.36 37.42
N GLU A 174 25.59 -24.75 38.65
CA GLU A 174 26.44 -25.65 39.45
C GLU A 174 26.59 -27.03 38.79
N SER A 175 25.52 -27.58 38.21
CA SER A 175 25.57 -28.87 37.49
C SER A 175 26.43 -28.80 36.22
N VAL A 176 26.39 -27.67 35.48
CA VAL A 176 27.18 -27.49 34.26
C VAL A 176 28.67 -27.32 34.61
N VAL A 177 28.96 -26.60 35.70
CA VAL A 177 30.34 -26.43 36.19
C VAL A 177 30.92 -27.75 36.67
N SER A 178 30.17 -28.57 37.41
CA SER A 178 30.65 -29.88 37.89
C SER A 178 30.87 -30.87 36.74
N VAL A 179 29.98 -30.87 35.73
CA VAL A 179 30.15 -31.68 34.51
C VAL A 179 31.39 -31.26 33.72
N ASN A 180 31.64 -29.95 33.59
CA ASN A 180 32.83 -29.46 32.89
C ASN A 180 34.13 -29.74 33.66
N ALA A 181 34.13 -29.60 34.98
CA ALA A 181 35.29 -29.93 35.82
C ALA A 181 35.65 -31.43 35.76
N ALA A 182 34.64 -32.32 35.76
CA ALA A 182 34.85 -33.75 35.57
C ALA A 182 35.43 -34.08 34.19
N ARG A 183 35.12 -33.27 33.17
CA ARG A 183 35.58 -33.45 31.79
C ARG A 183 37.01 -32.94 31.55
N GLU A 184 37.51 -32.01 32.37
CA GLU A 184 38.91 -31.54 32.33
C GLU A 184 39.87 -32.51 33.01
N LEU A 185 39.41 -33.26 34.03
CA LEU A 185 40.19 -34.31 34.70
C LEU A 185 40.36 -35.58 33.86
N ASP A 186 39.53 -35.77 32.84
CA ASP A 186 39.51 -36.96 31.96
C ASP A 186 40.19 -36.70 30.59
N ARG A 187 40.90 -35.56 30.45
CA ARG A 187 41.75 -35.28 29.29
C ARG A 187 43.15 -35.86 29.54
N PRO A 188 43.65 -36.77 28.68
CA PRO A 188 44.97 -37.37 28.79
C PRO A 188 46.12 -36.39 28.54
#